data_AF-A0A699KVJ8-F1
#
_entry.id   AF-A0A699KVJ8-F1
#
_cell.length_a   1.000
_cell.length_b   1.000
_cell.length_c   1.000
_cell.angle_alpha   90.00
_cell.angle_beta   90.00
_cell.angle_gamma   90.00
#
_symmetry.space_group_name_H-M   'P 1'
#
loop_
_entity.id
_entity.type
_entity.pdbx_description
1 polymer ?
#
loop_
_entity_poly.entity_id
_entity_poly.type
_entity_poly.pdbx_seq_one_letter_code
_entity_poly.pdbx_strand_id
1 'polypeptide(L)'
;ASDYDNSGLVSQLQNVSPSADTSTPSQQELDLLFSPLYDEFFKAGSSSVNNFSSPTDNFAQQDTQPLTNKHLISETQLQQMLMLRKTMINKQRIHSSNKMNLSILSMHRKNVIKLKWLWKNKKEEDQNVIRNKARLVAKGYAQEKGIDFEESFVPIARLEAVRIFIASDAHKSFLIYQMDVKTAFLNCPLKEEVYVAQPDGFDDPDNQEKVYPLKKALYGLKQVPRAWYDELPNFLMSKGFTKGRIDPSLFIIRYGDDILLVQIYIDDIIFGSTNPNFSKRFKKLMHGRFDMSLMGEMKFFLWIHQSLQGIFMNHAKYTLEILKKHGMEKGQSI
;
A
#
# COMPACT_ATOMS: atom_id res chain seq x y z
N ALA A 1 44.52 -40.38 -9.70
CA ALA A 1 44.48 -40.02 -11.13
C ALA A 1 43.03 -40.14 -11.54
N SER A 2 42.28 -39.03 -11.45
CA SER A 2 41.95 -38.13 -12.58
C SER A 2 40.78 -38.75 -13.36
N ASP A 3 39.65 -38.12 -13.66
CA ASP A 3 39.18 -36.73 -13.66
C ASP A 3 37.63 -36.79 -13.63
N TYR A 4 36.97 -35.75 -13.13
CA TYR A 4 35.84 -35.04 -13.76
C TYR A 4 35.24 -34.07 -12.74
N ASP A 5 35.88 -32.90 -12.65
CA ASP A 5 35.30 -31.68 -12.10
C ASP A 5 34.19 -31.20 -13.03
N ASN A 6 32.95 -31.15 -12.53
CA ASN A 6 31.85 -30.49 -13.20
C ASN A 6 31.69 -29.08 -12.62
N SER A 7 32.58 -28.18 -13.05
CA SER A 7 32.41 -26.74 -12.89
C SER A 7 31.80 -26.19 -14.18
N GLY A 8 30.58 -25.66 -14.12
CA GLY A 8 30.00 -25.04 -15.31
C GLY A 8 28.50 -24.80 -15.25
N LEU A 9 28.09 -23.68 -14.67
CA LEU A 9 27.17 -22.69 -15.28
C LEU A 9 27.02 -21.51 -14.31
N VAL A 10 28.12 -20.80 -14.12
CA VAL A 10 28.06 -19.37 -13.78
C VAL A 10 27.39 -18.72 -14.98
N SER A 11 26.13 -18.29 -14.82
CA SER A 11 25.48 -17.42 -15.79
C SER A 11 26.31 -16.15 -15.87
N GLN A 12 27.08 -16.04 -16.96
CA GLN A 12 27.75 -14.81 -17.33
C GLN A 12 26.66 -13.75 -17.42
N LEU A 13 26.64 -12.85 -16.43
CA LEU A 13 26.17 -11.49 -16.64
C LEU A 13 26.98 -10.98 -17.83
N GLN A 14 26.40 -11.01 -19.03
CA GLN A 14 26.88 -10.18 -20.11
C GLN A 14 26.86 -8.76 -19.55
N ASN A 15 28.05 -8.25 -19.24
CA ASN A 15 28.31 -6.83 -19.16
C ASN A 15 28.00 -6.28 -20.55
N VAL A 16 26.73 -5.97 -20.79
CA VAL A 16 26.34 -5.07 -21.86
C VAL A 16 26.80 -3.70 -21.40
N SER A 17 28.06 -3.40 -21.64
CA SER A 17 28.54 -2.03 -21.64
C SER A 17 27.69 -1.28 -22.68
N PRO A 18 27.00 -0.18 -22.31
CA PRO A 18 26.31 0.62 -23.31
C PRO A 18 27.37 1.30 -24.17
N SER A 19 27.72 0.67 -25.29
CA SER A 19 28.31 1.34 -26.44
C SER A 19 27.21 2.13 -27.14
N ALA A 20 26.76 3.19 -26.48
CA ALA A 20 25.96 4.22 -27.10
C ALA A 20 26.76 5.51 -26.98
N ASP A 21 27.18 6.06 -28.13
CA ASP A 21 27.47 7.48 -28.23
C ASP A 21 26.22 8.23 -27.77
N THR A 22 26.22 8.71 -26.53
CA THR A 22 25.18 9.59 -26.02
C THR A 22 25.85 10.69 -25.24
N SER A 23 25.89 11.89 -25.83
CA SER A 23 26.04 13.11 -25.07
C SER A 23 24.95 13.11 -23.99
N THR A 24 25.31 12.83 -22.74
CA THR A 24 24.40 13.00 -21.62
C THR A 24 23.92 14.45 -21.66
N PRO A 25 22.61 14.71 -21.80
CA PRO A 25 22.10 16.08 -21.88
C PRO A 25 22.54 16.86 -20.66
N SER A 26 22.99 18.09 -20.86
CA SER A 26 23.34 19.00 -19.77
C SER A 26 22.11 19.34 -18.92
N GLN A 27 22.32 19.71 -17.66
CA GLN A 27 21.21 20.12 -16.78
C GLN A 27 20.38 21.25 -17.38
N GLN A 28 21.02 22.20 -18.09
CA GLN A 28 20.33 23.31 -18.76
C GLN A 28 19.40 22.83 -19.88
N GLU A 29 19.81 21.83 -20.66
CA GLU A 29 18.97 21.24 -21.71
C GLU A 29 17.79 20.46 -21.11
N LEU A 30 18.03 19.74 -20.01
CA LEU A 30 16.96 19.05 -19.27
C LEU A 30 15.98 20.05 -18.64
N ASP A 31 16.49 21.15 -18.08
CA ASP A 31 15.67 22.22 -17.49
C ASP A 31 14.78 22.84 -18.57
N LEU A 32 15.30 23.15 -19.76
CA LEU A 32 14.51 23.68 -20.87
C LEU A 32 13.43 22.70 -21.35
N LEU A 33 13.76 21.41 -21.40
CA LEU A 33 12.87 20.38 -21.93
C LEU A 33 11.75 20.00 -20.94
N PHE A 34 12.07 19.88 -19.66
CA PHE A 34 11.17 19.29 -18.67
C PHE A 34 10.62 20.28 -17.63
N SER A 35 11.22 21.45 -17.44
CA SER A 35 10.69 22.43 -16.48
C SER A 35 9.24 22.84 -16.77
N PRO A 36 8.80 23.08 -18.03
CA PRO A 36 7.40 23.40 -18.31
C PRO A 36 6.44 22.27 -17.90
N LEU A 37 6.82 21.02 -18.17
CA LEU A 37 6.04 19.83 -17.78
C LEU A 37 5.90 19.74 -16.26
N TYR A 38 7.01 19.90 -15.54
CA TYR A 38 7.01 19.86 -14.08
C TYR A 38 6.27 21.04 -13.48
N ASP A 39 6.36 22.22 -14.07
CA ASP A 39 5.61 23.37 -13.66
C ASP A 39 4.11 23.15 -13.82
N GLU A 40 3.65 22.61 -14.95
CA GLU A 40 2.23 22.30 -15.13
C GLU A 40 1.75 21.23 -14.13
N PHE A 41 2.54 20.17 -13.95
CA PHE A 41 2.17 19.04 -13.11
C PHE A 41 2.23 19.36 -11.60
N PHE A 42 3.20 20.18 -11.19
CA PHE A 42 3.48 20.53 -9.79
C PHE A 42 3.10 21.97 -9.41
N LYS A 43 2.52 22.79 -10.29
CA LYS A 43 1.90 24.07 -9.92
C LYS A 43 0.51 23.83 -9.36
N ALA A 44 0.29 24.33 -8.15
CA ALA A 44 -1.02 24.45 -7.56
C ALA A 44 -1.48 25.91 -7.59
N GLY A 45 -2.69 26.15 -8.09
CA GLY A 45 -3.43 27.41 -7.92
C GLY A 45 -2.86 28.65 -8.63
N SER A 46 -3.02 28.75 -9.96
CA SER A 46 -3.26 30.01 -10.69
C SER A 46 -3.47 29.76 -12.19
N SER A 47 -4.66 29.29 -12.58
CA SER A 47 -5.29 29.51 -13.89
C SER A 47 -6.49 28.57 -14.06
N SER A 48 -7.64 29.17 -14.39
CA SER A 48 -8.89 28.53 -14.75
C SER A 48 -8.80 27.79 -16.10
N VAL A 49 -9.74 26.85 -16.32
CA VAL A 49 -10.09 26.17 -17.60
C VAL A 49 -9.24 24.88 -17.83
N ASN A 50 -9.72 23.70 -18.24
CA ASN A 50 -10.99 23.22 -18.83
C ASN A 50 -11.34 21.79 -18.36
N ASN A 51 -12.63 21.43 -18.45
CA ASN A 51 -13.20 20.12 -18.14
C ASN A 51 -12.69 19.00 -19.06
N PHE A 52 -12.32 17.87 -18.49
CA PHE A 52 -12.25 16.59 -19.20
C PHE A 52 -13.23 15.61 -18.57
N SER A 53 -14.22 15.21 -19.36
CA SER A 53 -15.18 14.15 -19.08
C SER A 53 -14.47 12.79 -18.97
N SER A 54 -14.76 12.05 -17.91
CA SER A 54 -14.32 10.66 -17.73
C SER A 54 -15.07 9.73 -18.69
N PRO A 55 -14.41 8.77 -19.37
CA PRO A 55 -15.12 7.66 -20.00
C PRO A 55 -15.64 6.71 -18.92
N THR A 56 -16.92 6.36 -19.00
CA THR A 56 -17.50 5.21 -18.33
C THR A 56 -17.03 3.93 -19.01
N ASP A 57 -16.11 3.20 -18.39
CA ASP A 57 -15.81 1.82 -18.76
C ASP A 57 -16.42 0.85 -17.74
N ASN A 58 -17.43 0.13 -18.23
CA ASN A 58 -18.05 -1.01 -17.56
C ASN A 58 -17.08 -2.19 -17.58
N PHE A 59 -16.47 -2.51 -16.44
CA PHE A 59 -15.82 -3.81 -16.25
C PHE A 59 -16.78 -4.77 -15.55
N ALA A 60 -17.33 -5.70 -16.33
CA ALA A 60 -18.01 -6.88 -15.81
C ALA A 60 -17.00 -7.75 -15.05
N GLN A 61 -17.30 -8.05 -13.79
CA GLN A 61 -16.59 -9.06 -13.00
C GLN A 61 -16.92 -10.44 -13.56
N GLN A 62 -15.94 -11.12 -14.13
CA GLN A 62 -16.00 -12.58 -14.30
C GLN A 62 -15.57 -13.24 -12.99
N ASP A 63 -16.50 -14.02 -12.42
CA ASP A 63 -16.28 -14.87 -11.26
C ASP A 63 -15.27 -15.98 -11.58
N THR A 64 -14.14 -15.98 -10.90
CA THR A 64 -13.24 -17.14 -10.85
C THR A 64 -13.25 -17.72 -9.45
N GLN A 65 -13.84 -18.91 -9.33
CA GLN A 65 -13.82 -19.74 -8.12
C GLN A 65 -12.37 -20.05 -7.71
N PRO A 66 -12.00 -19.94 -6.41
CA PRO A 66 -10.68 -20.34 -5.96
C PRO A 66 -10.55 -21.87 -5.88
N LEU A 67 -9.68 -22.42 -6.72
CA LEU A 67 -9.22 -23.81 -6.63
C LEU A 67 -8.44 -24.03 -5.32
N THR A 68 -8.94 -24.98 -4.53
CA THR A 68 -8.43 -25.33 -3.20
C THR A 68 -7.22 -26.25 -3.34
N ASN A 69 -6.00 -25.73 -3.28
CA ASN A 69 -4.80 -26.59 -3.12
C ASN A 69 -4.69 -27.03 -1.66
N LYS A 70 -5.16 -28.25 -1.37
CA LYS A 70 -4.96 -28.93 -0.09
C LYS A 70 -3.56 -29.52 -0.03
N HIS A 71 -2.58 -28.77 0.48
CA HIS A 71 -1.35 -29.38 0.98
C HIS A 71 -1.58 -29.76 2.45
N LEU A 72 -1.42 -31.05 2.77
CA LEU A 72 -1.64 -31.60 4.11
C LEU A 72 -0.60 -31.01 5.08
N ILE A 73 -1.07 -30.22 6.05
CA ILE A 73 -0.26 -29.63 7.12
C ILE A 73 0.00 -30.72 8.16
N SER A 74 1.24 -30.91 8.63
CA SER A 74 1.53 -31.90 9.67
C SER A 74 0.88 -31.52 11.00
N GLU A 75 0.49 -32.52 11.81
CA GLU A 75 -0.19 -32.31 13.11
C GLU A 75 0.60 -31.37 14.05
N THR A 76 1.93 -31.44 14.00
CA THR A 76 2.84 -30.57 14.74
C THR A 76 2.79 -29.11 14.27
N GLN A 77 2.66 -28.86 12.96
CA GLN A 77 2.45 -27.52 12.41
C GLN A 77 1.06 -26.97 12.76
N LEU A 78 0.04 -27.82 12.78
CA LEU A 78 -1.32 -27.45 13.18
C LEU A 78 -1.37 -27.07 14.67
N GLN A 79 -0.70 -27.83 15.54
CA GLN A 79 -0.60 -27.55 16.98
C GLN A 79 0.17 -26.25 17.26
N GLN A 80 1.31 -26.02 16.59
CA GLN A 80 2.02 -24.74 16.68
C GLN A 80 1.16 -23.57 16.17
N MET A 81 0.44 -23.76 15.06
CA MET A 81 -0.47 -22.74 14.51
C MET A 81 -1.62 -22.44 15.48
N LEU A 82 -2.18 -23.44 16.16
CA LEU A 82 -3.23 -23.28 17.18
C LEU A 82 -2.72 -22.59 18.45
N MET A 83 -1.49 -22.90 18.89
CA MET A 83 -0.85 -22.27 20.04
C MET A 83 -0.50 -20.79 19.75
N LEU A 84 0.00 -20.51 18.54
CA LEU A 84 0.25 -19.16 18.03
C LEU A 84 -1.05 -18.38 17.80
N ARG A 85 -2.12 -19.06 17.37
CA ARG A 85 -3.48 -18.51 17.27
C ARG A 85 -3.95 -18.03 18.63
N LYS A 86 -3.85 -18.85 19.68
CA LYS A 86 -4.23 -18.48 21.07
C LYS A 86 -3.38 -17.30 21.61
N THR A 87 -2.07 -17.29 21.38
CA THR A 87 -1.19 -16.20 21.86
C THR A 87 -1.37 -14.90 21.07
N MET A 88 -1.61 -14.94 19.76
CA MET A 88 -1.89 -13.74 18.96
C MET A 88 -3.28 -13.15 19.27
N ILE A 89 -4.29 -13.99 19.45
CA ILE A 89 -5.62 -13.63 19.97
C ILE A 89 -5.48 -12.91 21.32
N ASN A 90 -4.67 -13.43 22.25
CA ASN A 90 -4.41 -12.79 23.55
C ASN A 90 -3.62 -11.48 23.44
N LYS A 91 -2.63 -11.36 22.54
CA LYS A 91 -1.91 -10.08 22.31
C LYS A 91 -2.82 -9.00 21.71
N GLN A 92 -3.75 -9.38 20.83
CA GLN A 92 -4.74 -8.45 20.27
C GLN A 92 -5.91 -8.15 21.20
N ARG A 93 -6.22 -9.02 22.19
CA ARG A 93 -7.11 -8.71 23.32
C ARG A 93 -6.78 -7.35 23.94
N ILE A 94 -5.49 -7.07 24.13
CA ILE A 94 -4.99 -5.83 24.76
C ILE A 94 -5.12 -4.61 23.81
N HIS A 95 -4.95 -4.81 22.50
CA HIS A 95 -4.95 -3.71 21.53
C HIS A 95 -6.35 -3.36 21.00
N SER A 96 -7.25 -4.34 20.93
CA SER A 96 -8.64 -4.19 20.47
C SER A 96 -9.56 -3.74 21.60
N SER A 97 -9.39 -4.24 22.85
CA SER A 97 -10.22 -3.82 23.99
C SER A 97 -10.07 -2.33 24.34
N ASN A 98 -8.92 -1.70 24.07
CA ASN A 98 -8.76 -0.25 24.21
C ASN A 98 -9.35 0.58 23.06
N LYS A 99 -9.76 -0.06 21.94
CA LYS A 99 -10.30 0.62 20.75
C LYS A 99 -11.79 0.35 20.50
N MET A 100 -12.38 -0.69 21.10
CA MET A 100 -13.79 -1.05 21.00
C MET A 100 -14.45 -0.86 22.37
N ASN A 101 -15.14 0.26 22.60
CA ASN A 101 -15.99 0.39 23.78
C ASN A 101 -17.29 -0.38 23.56
N LEU A 102 -17.64 -1.24 24.53
CA LEU A 102 -18.95 -1.88 24.57
C LEU A 102 -20.04 -0.81 24.71
N SER A 103 -20.99 -0.79 23.78
CA SER A 103 -22.28 -0.15 24.01
C SER A 103 -23.37 -1.19 23.81
N ILE A 104 -24.26 -1.27 24.78
CA ILE A 104 -25.39 -2.19 24.79
C ILE A 104 -26.45 -1.63 23.84
N LEU A 105 -26.61 -2.22 22.66
CA LEU A 105 -27.79 -1.99 21.85
C LEU A 105 -28.41 -3.34 21.49
N SER A 106 -29.68 -3.53 21.82
CA SER A 106 -30.38 -4.77 21.47
C SER A 106 -30.53 -4.88 19.95
N MET A 107 -30.39 -6.10 19.45
CA MET A 107 -30.21 -6.50 18.04
C MET A 107 -31.33 -6.08 17.06
N HIS A 108 -32.42 -5.49 17.52
CA HIS A 108 -33.71 -5.66 16.84
C HIS A 108 -33.93 -4.79 15.59
N ARG A 109 -32.97 -3.93 15.17
CA ARG A 109 -33.19 -3.02 14.01
C ARG A 109 -31.96 -2.65 13.16
N LYS A 110 -30.78 -3.23 13.36
CA LYS A 110 -29.56 -2.79 12.64
C LYS A 110 -28.85 -3.94 11.93
N ASN A 111 -28.27 -3.67 10.76
CA ASN A 111 -27.48 -4.64 10.00
C ASN A 111 -26.17 -4.93 10.76
N VAL A 112 -25.93 -6.20 11.11
CA VAL A 112 -24.76 -6.62 11.90
C VAL A 112 -23.78 -7.35 11.01
N ILE A 113 -22.57 -6.80 10.85
CA ILE A 113 -21.54 -7.37 10.00
C ILE A 113 -20.77 -8.45 10.76
N LYS A 114 -20.72 -9.65 10.19
CA LYS A 114 -19.94 -10.77 10.75
C LYS A 114 -18.44 -10.54 10.54
N LEU A 115 -17.63 -11.05 11.46
CA LEU A 115 -16.17 -10.97 11.40
C LEU A 115 -15.54 -12.29 10.92
N LYS A 116 -14.27 -12.23 10.51
CA LYS A 116 -13.45 -13.40 10.14
C LYS A 116 -11.98 -13.13 10.44
N TRP A 117 -11.28 -14.15 10.93
CA TRP A 117 -9.83 -14.13 11.05
C TRP A 117 -9.15 -14.57 9.75
N LEU A 118 -8.21 -13.75 9.26
CA LEU A 118 -7.29 -14.10 8.17
C LEU A 118 -5.88 -14.30 8.72
N TRP A 119 -5.23 -15.38 8.28
CA TRP A 119 -3.90 -15.77 8.69
C TRP A 119 -2.98 -15.82 7.48
N LYS A 120 -1.78 -15.24 7.60
CA LYS A 120 -0.77 -15.27 6.54
C LYS A 120 0.62 -15.38 7.14
N ASN A 121 1.38 -16.36 6.67
CA ASN A 121 2.79 -16.48 7.00
C ASN A 121 3.59 -15.65 6.00
N LYS A 122 4.36 -14.68 6.50
CA LYS A 122 5.35 -13.95 5.71
C LYS A 122 6.60 -14.82 5.63
N LYS A 123 6.96 -15.19 4.41
CA LYS A 123 8.14 -15.99 4.11
C LYS A 123 9.23 -15.13 3.48
N GLU A 124 10.48 -15.50 3.70
CA GLU A 124 11.66 -14.95 3.02
C GLU A 124 11.81 -15.57 1.63
N GLU A 125 12.81 -15.13 0.84
CA GLU A 125 13.10 -15.73 -0.47
C GLU A 125 13.38 -17.23 -0.37
N ASP A 126 14.05 -17.66 0.70
CA ASP A 126 14.37 -19.07 1.00
C ASP A 126 13.16 -19.86 1.56
N GLN A 127 11.95 -19.32 1.43
CA GLN A 127 10.69 -19.89 1.96
C GLN A 127 10.58 -20.06 3.48
N ASN A 128 11.58 -19.64 4.26
CA ASN A 128 11.53 -19.65 5.72
C ASN A 128 10.48 -18.68 6.25
N VAL A 129 9.71 -19.10 7.24
CA VAL A 129 8.66 -18.27 7.85
C VAL A 129 9.29 -17.26 8.81
N ILE A 130 9.33 -16.00 8.38
CA ILE A 130 9.88 -14.88 9.16
C ILE A 130 8.86 -14.36 10.17
N ARG A 131 7.56 -14.36 9.80
CA ARG A 131 6.52 -13.74 10.62
C ARG A 131 5.14 -14.29 10.33
N ASN A 132 4.41 -14.65 11.39
CA ASN A 132 2.99 -14.97 11.29
C ASN A 132 2.15 -13.69 11.45
N LYS A 133 1.24 -13.43 10.51
CA LYS A 133 0.32 -12.30 10.54
C LYS A 133 -1.12 -12.80 10.72
N ALA A 134 -1.81 -12.23 11.69
CA ALA A 134 -3.25 -12.40 11.90
C ALA A 134 -3.95 -11.06 11.67
N ARG A 135 -5.10 -11.09 10.99
CA ARG A 135 -5.95 -9.91 10.78
C ARG A 135 -7.40 -10.27 11.07
N LEU A 136 -8.06 -9.46 11.90
CA LEU A 136 -9.50 -9.49 12.04
C LEU A 136 -10.12 -8.63 10.94
N VAL A 137 -11.05 -9.20 10.18
CA VAL A 137 -11.61 -8.59 8.98
C VAL A 137 -13.14 -8.69 9.03
N ALA A 138 -13.83 -7.60 8.73
CA ALA A 138 -15.26 -7.56 8.54
C ALA A 138 -15.64 -8.21 7.20
N LYS A 139 -16.75 -8.95 7.18
CA LYS A 139 -17.32 -9.52 5.96
C LYS A 139 -18.10 -8.45 5.18
N GLY A 140 -17.43 -7.38 4.76
CA GLY A 140 -18.09 -6.23 4.14
C GLY A 140 -18.69 -6.51 2.77
N TYR A 141 -18.51 -7.70 2.18
CA TYR A 141 -19.31 -8.11 1.02
C TYR A 141 -20.81 -8.15 1.33
N ALA A 142 -21.19 -8.32 2.62
CA ALA A 142 -22.56 -8.27 3.09
C ALA A 142 -23.09 -6.83 3.31
N GLN A 143 -22.28 -5.79 3.07
CA GLN A 143 -22.72 -4.40 3.18
C GLN A 143 -23.45 -3.93 1.93
N GLU A 144 -24.50 -3.15 2.13
CA GLU A 144 -25.33 -2.55 1.09
C GLU A 144 -25.07 -1.04 0.99
N LYS A 145 -24.91 -0.55 -0.25
CA LYS A 145 -24.71 0.89 -0.52
C LYS A 145 -26.02 1.64 -0.25
N GLY A 146 -25.94 2.79 0.41
CA GLY A 146 -27.09 3.58 0.87
C GLY A 146 -27.72 3.08 2.17
N ILE A 147 -27.21 1.97 2.73
CA ILE A 147 -27.62 1.46 4.04
C ILE A 147 -26.42 1.47 5.00
N ASP A 148 -25.35 0.74 4.65
CA ASP A 148 -24.17 0.58 5.51
C ASP A 148 -23.03 1.55 5.14
N PHE A 149 -23.05 2.08 3.92
CA PHE A 149 -22.10 3.07 3.43
C PHE A 149 -22.65 3.83 2.22
N GLU A 150 -22.22 5.08 2.04
CA GLU A 150 -22.64 5.91 0.91
C GLU A 150 -21.69 5.80 -0.29
N GLU A 151 -20.39 5.94 -0.05
CA GLU A 151 -19.37 5.95 -1.09
C GLU A 151 -18.11 5.22 -0.66
N SER A 152 -17.61 4.33 -1.52
CA SER A 152 -16.39 3.54 -1.29
C SER A 152 -15.24 3.90 -2.21
N PHE A 153 -15.49 4.72 -3.24
CA PHE A 153 -14.49 5.06 -4.23
C PHE A 153 -13.47 6.05 -3.68
N VAL A 154 -12.22 5.82 -4.05
CA VAL A 154 -11.09 6.70 -3.78
C VAL A 154 -10.21 6.79 -5.01
N PRO A 155 -9.64 7.98 -5.29
CA PRO A 155 -8.63 8.08 -6.33
C PRO A 155 -7.35 7.40 -5.85
N ILE A 156 -6.78 6.58 -6.72
CA ILE A 156 -5.51 5.89 -6.52
C ILE A 156 -4.47 6.61 -7.38
N ALA A 157 -3.22 6.71 -6.88
CA ALA A 157 -2.14 7.30 -7.65
C ALA A 157 -1.96 6.59 -8.98
N ARG A 158 -1.92 7.41 -10.03
CA ARG A 158 -1.68 6.95 -11.38
C ARG A 158 -0.23 6.55 -11.54
N LEU A 159 0.04 5.48 -12.29
CA LEU A 159 1.41 5.07 -12.57
C LEU A 159 2.17 6.16 -13.33
N GLU A 160 1.49 6.92 -14.18
CA GLU A 160 2.06 8.07 -14.87
C GLU A 160 2.51 9.15 -13.89
N ALA A 161 1.72 9.42 -12.85
CA ALA A 161 2.10 10.39 -11.80
C ALA A 161 3.31 9.93 -11.01
N VAL A 162 3.34 8.63 -10.64
CA VAL A 162 4.50 8.02 -9.98
C VAL A 162 5.75 8.12 -10.87
N ARG A 163 5.63 7.88 -12.18
CA ARG A 163 6.74 8.01 -13.13
C ARG A 163 7.23 9.46 -13.27
N ILE A 164 6.31 10.42 -13.35
CA ILE A 164 6.66 11.86 -13.41
C ILE A 164 7.33 12.31 -12.11
N PHE A 165 6.86 11.84 -10.95
CA PHE A 165 7.49 12.08 -9.65
C PHE A 165 8.95 11.60 -9.66
N ILE A 166 9.19 10.39 -10.13
CA ILE A 166 10.51 9.76 -10.17
C ILE A 166 11.41 10.41 -11.23
N ALA A 167 10.87 10.80 -12.37
CA ALA A 167 11.59 11.59 -13.36
C ALA A 167 12.01 12.95 -12.79
N SER A 168 11.15 13.60 -12.00
CA SER A 168 11.49 14.85 -11.31
C SER A 168 12.59 14.68 -10.27
N ASP A 169 12.65 13.54 -9.59
CA ASP A 169 13.74 13.21 -8.66
C ASP A 169 15.07 13.11 -9.40
N ALA A 170 15.11 12.37 -10.50
CA ALA A 170 16.29 12.26 -11.35
C ALA A 170 16.72 13.61 -11.92
N HIS A 171 15.76 14.45 -12.32
CA HIS A 171 16.03 15.77 -12.88
C HIS A 171 16.54 16.78 -11.85
N LYS A 172 15.96 16.79 -10.65
CA LYS A 172 16.29 17.77 -9.58
C LYS A 172 17.29 17.23 -8.55
N SER A 173 17.79 16.01 -8.76
CA SER A 173 18.80 15.35 -7.93
C SER A 173 18.44 15.31 -6.43
N PHE A 174 17.21 14.92 -6.09
CA PHE A 174 16.86 14.65 -4.69
C PHE A 174 16.87 13.15 -4.37
N LEU A 175 16.55 12.80 -3.11
CA LEU A 175 16.38 11.41 -2.69
C LEU A 175 14.91 11.14 -2.42
N ILE A 176 14.42 10.01 -2.93
CA ILE A 176 13.09 9.49 -2.63
C ILE A 176 13.15 8.62 -1.38
N TYR A 177 12.22 8.87 -0.49
CA TYR A 177 11.99 8.05 0.69
C TYR A 177 10.63 7.37 0.55
N GLN A 178 10.54 6.15 1.06
CA GLN A 178 9.29 5.43 1.21
C GLN A 178 8.93 5.34 2.70
N MET A 179 7.64 5.46 2.99
CA MET A 179 7.08 5.13 4.29
C MET A 179 5.79 4.31 4.18
N ASP A 180 5.60 3.37 5.12
CA ASP A 180 4.39 2.55 5.26
C ASP A 180 3.70 2.86 6.59
N VAL A 181 2.40 3.16 6.55
CA VAL A 181 1.61 3.44 7.73
C VAL A 181 1.10 2.13 8.34
N LYS A 182 1.48 1.84 9.59
CA LYS A 182 0.98 0.65 10.29
C LYS A 182 -0.52 0.77 10.44
N THR A 183 -1.22 -0.24 9.93
CA THR A 183 -2.66 -0.40 10.13
C THR A 183 -3.42 0.89 9.77
N ALA A 184 -3.08 1.50 8.62
CA ALA A 184 -3.62 2.78 8.16
C ALA A 184 -5.13 2.93 8.42
N PHE A 185 -5.90 1.90 8.05
CA PHE A 185 -7.34 1.84 8.26
C PHE A 185 -7.76 1.88 9.73
N LEU A 186 -7.06 1.18 10.62
CA LEU A 186 -7.37 1.17 12.07
C LEU A 186 -7.01 2.48 12.78
N ASN A 187 -6.40 3.44 12.08
CA ASN A 187 -6.14 4.78 12.58
C ASN A 187 -7.25 5.77 12.22
N CYS A 188 -8.10 5.44 11.23
CA CYS A 188 -9.12 6.34 10.71
C CYS A 188 -10.42 6.23 11.51
N PRO A 189 -11.06 7.35 11.85
CA PRO A 189 -12.43 7.32 12.35
C PRO A 189 -13.38 6.79 11.26
N LEU A 190 -14.40 6.05 11.67
CA LEU A 190 -15.49 5.65 10.78
C LEU A 190 -16.60 6.69 10.86
N LYS A 191 -17.06 7.20 9.72
CA LYS A 191 -18.15 8.20 9.67
C LYS A 191 -19.51 7.53 9.83
N GLU A 192 -19.67 6.38 9.19
CA GLU A 192 -20.89 5.60 9.21
C GLU A 192 -21.03 4.78 10.50
N GLU A 193 -22.27 4.58 10.91
CA GLU A 193 -22.57 3.78 12.09
C GLU A 193 -22.59 2.29 11.73
N VAL A 194 -21.47 1.60 11.98
CA VAL A 194 -21.34 0.17 11.66
C VAL A 194 -21.29 -0.66 12.93
N TYR A 195 -22.07 -1.74 12.95
CA TYR A 195 -22.09 -2.73 14.01
C TYR A 195 -21.49 -4.06 13.53
N VAL A 196 -20.66 -4.67 14.37
CA VAL A 196 -20.09 -5.99 14.09
C VAL A 196 -20.49 -7.01 15.16
N ALA A 197 -20.63 -8.25 14.71
CA ALA A 197 -20.82 -9.38 15.62
C ALA A 197 -19.56 -9.60 16.46
N GLN A 198 -19.71 -10.35 17.55
CA GLN A 198 -18.57 -10.76 18.35
C GLN A 198 -17.62 -11.65 17.50
N PRO A 199 -16.30 -11.44 17.60
CA PRO A 199 -15.37 -12.25 16.83
C PRO A 199 -15.23 -13.65 17.44
N ASP A 200 -15.22 -14.67 16.58
CA ASP A 200 -15.09 -16.07 17.00
C ASP A 200 -13.98 -16.27 18.05
N GLY A 201 -14.35 -16.82 19.21
CA GLY A 201 -13.43 -17.07 20.33
C GLY A 201 -13.31 -15.92 21.33
N PHE A 202 -14.10 -14.86 21.16
CA PHE A 202 -14.27 -13.75 22.12
C PHE A 202 -15.74 -13.52 22.46
N ASP A 203 -16.59 -14.51 22.18
CA ASP A 203 -18.01 -14.46 22.48
C ASP A 203 -18.22 -14.42 24.00
N ASP A 204 -18.99 -13.45 24.46
CA ASP A 204 -19.43 -13.36 25.85
C ASP A 204 -20.61 -14.33 26.08
N PRO A 205 -20.43 -15.41 26.88
CA PRO A 205 -21.46 -16.41 27.08
C PRO A 205 -22.74 -15.84 27.70
N ASP A 206 -22.59 -14.81 28.55
CA ASP A 206 -23.69 -14.16 29.25
C ASP A 206 -24.40 -13.12 28.37
N ASN A 207 -23.82 -12.78 27.22
CA ASN A 207 -24.28 -11.69 26.37
C ASN A 207 -24.12 -11.98 24.88
N GLN A 208 -24.58 -13.14 24.42
CA GLN A 208 -24.38 -13.59 23.03
C GLN A 208 -24.99 -12.65 21.98
N GLU A 209 -26.07 -11.93 22.32
CA GLU A 209 -26.73 -10.97 21.41
C GLU A 209 -26.03 -9.61 21.33
N LYS A 210 -25.00 -9.35 22.15
CA LYS A 210 -24.28 -8.07 22.10
C LYS A 210 -23.47 -7.95 20.83
N VAL A 211 -23.43 -6.72 20.32
CA VAL A 211 -22.67 -6.32 19.13
C VAL A 211 -21.71 -5.19 19.49
N TYR A 212 -20.64 -5.05 18.71
CA TYR A 212 -19.66 -3.99 18.90
C TYR A 212 -19.90 -2.87 17.87
N PRO A 213 -20.10 -1.60 18.30
CA PRO A 213 -20.03 -0.48 17.38
C PRO A 213 -18.58 -0.23 16.96
N LEU A 214 -18.36 -0.04 15.67
CA LEU A 214 -17.05 0.35 15.16
C LEU A 214 -16.89 1.87 15.16
N LYS A 215 -15.96 2.36 15.98
CA LYS A 215 -15.54 3.77 15.96
C LYS A 215 -14.46 4.08 14.92
N LYS A 216 -13.74 3.05 14.48
CA LYS A 216 -12.65 3.15 13.52
C LYS A 216 -12.85 2.15 12.39
N ALA A 217 -12.32 2.50 11.22
CA ALA A 217 -12.44 1.65 10.05
C ALA A 217 -11.74 0.30 10.29
N LEU A 218 -12.42 -0.80 9.96
CA LEU A 218 -11.92 -2.17 10.10
C LEU A 218 -11.72 -2.78 8.72
N TYR A 219 -10.63 -3.52 8.52
CA TYR A 219 -10.37 -4.22 7.26
C TYR A 219 -11.60 -4.98 6.77
N GLY A 220 -11.84 -4.96 5.46
CA GLY A 220 -12.92 -5.70 4.82
C GLY A 220 -14.25 -4.94 4.73
N LEU A 221 -14.43 -3.82 5.44
CA LEU A 221 -15.54 -2.91 5.15
C LEU A 221 -15.30 -2.19 3.80
N LYS A 222 -16.39 -1.93 3.06
CA LYS A 222 -16.33 -1.32 1.72
C LYS A 222 -15.80 0.12 1.73
N GLN A 223 -16.12 0.91 2.76
CA GLN A 223 -15.74 2.32 2.87
C GLN A 223 -14.35 2.59 3.46
N VAL A 224 -13.61 1.53 3.83
CA VAL A 224 -12.31 1.68 4.51
C VAL A 224 -11.27 2.48 3.71
N PRO A 225 -11.08 2.23 2.40
CA PRO A 225 -10.16 3.04 1.60
C PRO A 225 -10.53 4.53 1.66
N ARG A 226 -11.84 4.84 1.66
CA ARG A 226 -12.35 6.21 1.75
C ARG A 226 -12.08 6.86 3.09
N ALA A 227 -12.27 6.14 4.20
CA ALA A 227 -11.93 6.67 5.52
C ALA A 227 -10.44 7.08 5.60
N TRP A 228 -9.54 6.33 4.96
CA TRP A 228 -8.13 6.69 4.88
C TRP A 228 -7.84 7.88 3.98
N TYR A 229 -8.50 7.95 2.82
CA TYR A 229 -8.41 9.07 1.91
C TYR A 229 -8.95 10.37 2.52
N ASP A 230 -9.96 10.29 3.37
CA ASP A 230 -10.46 11.46 4.09
C ASP A 230 -9.51 11.87 5.23
N GLU A 231 -8.78 10.94 5.84
CA GLU A 231 -7.93 11.25 7.00
C GLU A 231 -6.58 11.87 6.60
N LEU A 232 -5.80 11.17 5.75
CA LEU A 232 -4.42 11.55 5.46
C LEU A 232 -4.32 12.82 4.61
N PRO A 233 -4.96 12.90 3.43
CA PRO A 233 -5.11 14.15 2.66
C PRO A 233 -5.53 15.37 3.48
N ASN A 234 -6.57 15.25 4.32
CA ASN A 234 -7.02 16.39 5.13
C ASN A 234 -5.97 16.79 6.17
N PHE A 235 -5.29 15.82 6.78
CA PHE A 235 -4.16 16.10 7.66
C PHE A 235 -3.05 16.85 6.90
N LEU A 236 -2.65 16.40 5.71
CA LEU A 236 -1.62 17.08 4.93
C LEU A 236 -2.04 18.51 4.55
N MET A 237 -3.28 18.70 4.08
CA MET A 237 -3.80 20.03 3.76
C MET A 237 -3.81 20.95 4.98
N SER A 238 -4.17 20.43 6.17
CA SER A 238 -4.09 21.20 7.43
C SER A 238 -2.66 21.62 7.82
N LYS A 239 -1.64 20.99 7.23
CA LYS A 239 -0.22 21.30 7.43
C LYS A 239 0.37 22.16 6.31
N GLY A 240 -0.48 22.70 5.44
CA GLY A 240 -0.09 23.60 4.36
C GLY A 240 0.30 22.92 3.05
N PHE A 241 0.09 21.61 2.93
CA PHE A 241 0.26 20.93 1.64
C PHE A 241 -0.89 21.29 0.70
N THR A 242 -0.56 21.46 -0.57
CA THR A 242 -1.55 21.63 -1.62
C THR A 242 -1.63 20.36 -2.45
N LYS A 243 -2.85 19.99 -2.82
CA LYS A 243 -3.13 18.81 -3.64
C LYS A 243 -2.80 19.08 -5.11
N GLY A 244 -2.25 18.10 -5.79
CA GLY A 244 -1.96 18.15 -7.23
C GLY A 244 -3.23 18.35 -8.04
N ARG A 245 -3.13 19.14 -9.13
CA ARG A 245 -4.26 19.43 -10.02
C ARG A 245 -4.58 18.24 -10.94
N ILE A 246 -3.54 17.61 -11.47
CA ILE A 246 -3.64 16.50 -12.42
C ILE A 246 -3.85 15.17 -11.70
N ASP A 247 -3.08 14.92 -10.65
CA ASP A 247 -3.24 13.73 -9.80
C ASP A 247 -3.63 14.14 -8.36
N PRO A 248 -4.85 13.79 -7.89
CA PRO A 248 -5.34 14.13 -6.55
C PRO A 248 -4.67 13.33 -5.41
N SER A 249 -3.77 12.41 -5.72
CA SER A 249 -2.98 11.66 -4.74
C SER A 249 -1.57 12.23 -4.52
N LEU A 250 -1.20 13.23 -5.32
CA LEU A 250 0.03 13.99 -5.19
C LEU A 250 -0.20 15.23 -4.31
N PHE A 251 0.75 15.50 -3.42
CA PHE A 251 0.74 16.63 -2.50
C PHE A 251 2.08 17.37 -2.57
N ILE A 252 2.00 18.69 -2.50
CA ILE A 252 3.11 19.58 -2.78
C ILE A 252 3.13 20.66 -1.71
N ILE A 253 4.30 20.93 -1.16
CA ILE A 253 4.54 22.12 -0.33
C ILE A 253 5.83 22.79 -0.79
N ARG A 254 5.81 24.12 -0.87
CA ARG A 254 6.94 24.94 -1.32
C ARG A 254 7.43 25.82 -0.19
N TYR A 255 8.76 25.97 -0.10
CA TYR A 255 9.45 26.82 0.85
C TYR A 255 10.51 27.63 0.10
N GLY A 256 10.13 28.81 -0.39
CA GLY A 256 10.97 29.54 -1.36
C GLY A 256 11.10 28.72 -2.65
N ASP A 257 12.34 28.51 -3.10
CA ASP A 257 12.65 27.74 -4.31
C ASP A 257 12.60 26.22 -4.08
N ASP A 258 12.60 25.79 -2.82
CA ASP A 258 12.58 24.39 -2.47
C ASP A 258 11.16 23.81 -2.49
N ILE A 259 11.09 22.54 -2.90
CA ILE A 259 9.83 21.80 -3.01
C ILE A 259 9.94 20.46 -2.30
N LEU A 260 8.89 20.10 -1.56
CA LEU A 260 8.65 18.75 -1.06
C LEU A 260 7.43 18.17 -1.78
N LEU A 261 7.66 17.05 -2.45
CA LEU A 261 6.65 16.25 -3.14
C LEU A 261 6.31 15.03 -2.28
N VAL A 262 5.02 14.71 -2.19
CA VAL A 262 4.49 13.55 -1.46
C VAL A 262 3.44 12.89 -2.33
N GLN A 263 3.63 11.61 -2.65
CA GLN A 263 2.73 10.82 -3.48
C GLN A 263 2.18 9.67 -2.65
N ILE A 264 0.85 9.57 -2.56
CA ILE A 264 0.15 8.56 -1.75
C ILE A 264 -0.36 7.44 -2.67
N TYR A 265 0.03 6.21 -2.39
CA TYR A 265 -0.48 5.01 -3.06
C TYR A 265 -1.08 4.05 -2.01
N ILE A 266 -2.38 4.18 -1.76
CA ILE A 266 -3.10 3.39 -0.74
C ILE A 266 -2.43 3.57 0.63
N ASP A 267 -1.71 2.56 1.13
CA ASP A 267 -1.06 2.57 2.45
C ASP A 267 0.43 3.00 2.37
N ASP A 268 1.00 2.98 1.16
CA ASP A 268 2.38 3.40 0.90
C ASP A 268 2.44 4.88 0.54
N ILE A 269 3.47 5.56 1.05
CA ILE A 269 3.73 6.96 0.75
C ILE A 269 5.17 7.08 0.27
N ILE A 270 5.37 7.65 -0.91
CA ILE A 270 6.70 8.07 -1.36
C ILE A 270 6.79 9.59 -1.29
N PHE A 271 7.96 10.10 -0.93
CA PHE A 271 8.17 11.54 -0.81
C PHE A 271 9.63 11.89 -1.01
N GLY A 272 9.88 13.09 -1.48
CA GLY A 272 11.21 13.59 -1.79
C GLY A 272 11.21 15.11 -1.87
N SER A 273 12.36 15.71 -1.59
CA SER A 273 12.49 17.16 -1.51
C SER A 273 13.84 17.60 -2.01
N THR A 274 13.88 18.71 -2.74
CA THR A 274 15.14 19.37 -3.17
C THR A 274 16.02 19.75 -1.98
N ASN A 275 15.39 19.99 -0.82
CA ASN A 275 16.07 20.19 0.45
C ASN A 275 15.87 19.01 1.39
N PRO A 276 16.94 18.27 1.76
CA PRO A 276 16.84 17.11 2.64
C PRO A 276 16.26 17.41 4.03
N ASN A 277 16.34 18.66 4.51
CA ASN A 277 15.77 19.04 5.79
C ASN A 277 14.23 18.98 5.77
N PHE A 278 13.58 19.26 4.64
CA PHE A 278 12.13 19.12 4.54
C PHE A 278 11.69 17.66 4.52
N SER A 279 12.45 16.76 3.90
CA SER A 279 12.23 15.32 4.03
C SER A 279 12.32 14.90 5.50
N LYS A 280 13.33 15.35 6.26
CA LYS A 280 13.45 15.07 7.70
C LYS A 280 12.27 15.64 8.51
N ARG A 281 11.82 16.86 8.20
CA ARG A 281 10.66 17.50 8.85
C ARG A 281 9.38 16.73 8.56
N PHE A 282 9.16 16.30 7.32
CA PHE A 282 8.01 15.50 6.92
C PHE A 282 7.98 14.15 7.63
N LYS A 283 9.14 13.47 7.73
CA LYS A 283 9.26 12.24 8.52
C LYS A 283 8.77 12.41 9.96
N LYS A 284 9.22 13.49 10.64
CA LYS A 284 8.78 13.81 12.00
C LYS A 284 7.29 14.14 12.07
N LEU A 285 6.77 14.89 11.10
CA LEU A 285 5.36 15.25 11.01
C LEU A 285 4.47 14.01 10.94
N MET A 286 4.82 13.06 10.07
CA MET A 286 4.07 11.81 9.90
C MET A 286 4.13 10.94 11.15
N HIS A 287 5.32 10.77 11.74
CA HIS A 287 5.49 10.05 13.01
C HIS A 287 4.71 10.65 14.17
N GLY A 288 4.55 11.97 14.21
CA GLY A 288 3.79 12.64 15.25
C GLY A 288 2.29 12.34 15.20
N ARG A 289 1.77 11.89 14.05
CA ARG A 289 0.33 11.66 13.83
C ARG A 289 -0.06 10.20 13.63
N PHE A 290 0.80 9.41 13.00
CA PHE A 290 0.52 8.03 12.61
C PHE A 290 1.63 7.08 13.08
N ASP A 291 1.25 5.84 13.39
CA ASP A 291 2.22 4.78 13.67
C ASP A 291 2.82 4.28 12.36
N MET A 292 4.14 4.43 12.19
CA MET A 292 4.86 4.10 10.96
C MET A 292 5.60 2.77 11.09
N SER A 293 5.68 1.98 10.01
CA SER A 293 6.23 0.62 10.02
C SER A 293 7.61 0.48 9.39
N LEU A 294 7.79 1.11 8.23
CA LEU A 294 9.01 1.10 7.45
C LEU A 294 9.26 2.53 7.00
N MET A 295 10.48 3.04 7.21
CA MET A 295 10.91 4.34 6.73
C MET A 295 12.37 4.26 6.30
N GLY A 296 12.62 4.47 5.02
CA GLY A 296 13.96 4.39 4.46
C GLY A 296 14.04 5.08 3.11
N GLU A 297 15.26 5.19 2.59
CA GLU A 297 15.45 5.50 1.17
C GLU A 297 14.72 4.46 0.34
N MET A 298 14.03 4.93 -0.68
CA MET A 298 13.27 4.07 -1.57
C MET A 298 14.27 3.24 -2.36
N LYS A 299 14.32 1.93 -2.09
CA LYS A 299 15.08 0.97 -2.92
C LYS A 299 14.18 0.32 -3.95
N PHE A 300 12.92 0.10 -3.61
CA PHE A 300 11.95 -0.54 -4.48
C PHE A 300 10.54 0.01 -4.23
N PHE A 301 9.86 0.49 -5.28
CA PHE A 301 8.48 0.92 -5.23
C PHE A 301 7.78 0.63 -6.55
N LEU A 302 6.69 -0.15 -6.53
CA LEU A 302 5.90 -0.51 -7.72
C LEU A 302 6.76 -0.91 -8.94
N TRP A 303 7.63 -1.92 -8.78
CA TRP A 303 8.53 -2.41 -9.84
C TRP A 303 9.65 -1.44 -10.22
N ILE A 304 9.81 -0.31 -9.53
CA ILE A 304 10.88 0.66 -9.76
C ILE A 304 11.95 0.50 -8.69
N HIS A 305 13.20 0.36 -9.11
CA HIS A 305 14.37 0.20 -8.27
C HIS A 305 15.29 1.41 -8.38
N GLN A 306 15.65 2.01 -7.25
CA GLN A 306 16.60 3.13 -7.21
C GLN A 306 17.92 2.66 -6.59
N SER A 307 19.02 2.94 -7.27
CA SER A 307 20.39 2.69 -6.79
C SER A 307 21.29 3.89 -7.06
N LEU A 308 22.54 3.81 -6.58
CA LEU A 308 23.57 4.82 -6.85
C LEU A 308 23.89 4.96 -8.35
N GLN A 309 23.56 3.95 -9.16
CA GLN A 309 23.77 3.92 -10.61
C GLN A 309 22.58 4.48 -11.39
N GLY A 310 21.47 4.83 -10.72
CA GLY A 310 20.27 5.38 -11.35
C GLY A 310 18.98 4.68 -10.95
N ILE A 311 17.94 4.92 -11.74
CA ILE A 311 16.59 4.41 -11.51
C ILE A 311 16.24 3.40 -12.61
N PHE A 312 15.83 2.19 -12.21
CA PHE A 312 15.56 1.06 -13.09
C PHE A 312 14.13 0.58 -12.92
N MET A 313 13.45 0.19 -14.00
CA MET A 313 12.20 -0.57 -13.90
C MET A 313 12.49 -2.06 -14.00
N ASN A 314 12.09 -2.83 -12.98
CA ASN A 314 12.30 -4.27 -12.89
C ASN A 314 10.97 -5.00 -12.60
N HIS A 315 10.49 -5.72 -13.60
CA HIS A 315 9.27 -6.54 -13.53
C HIS A 315 9.57 -8.05 -13.41
N ALA A 316 10.83 -8.44 -13.21
CA ALA A 316 11.26 -9.85 -13.24
C ALA A 316 10.48 -10.73 -12.26
N LYS A 317 10.22 -10.24 -11.04
CA LYS A 317 9.44 -10.98 -10.05
C LYS A 317 7.98 -11.19 -10.49
N TYR A 318 7.34 -10.19 -11.08
CA TYR A 318 5.99 -10.32 -11.62
C TYR A 318 5.95 -11.37 -12.73
N THR A 319 6.90 -11.30 -13.67
CA THR A 319 7.04 -12.29 -14.74
C THR A 319 7.24 -13.70 -14.18
N LEU A 320 8.12 -13.87 -13.19
CA LEU A 320 8.35 -15.16 -12.52
C LEU A 320 7.10 -15.68 -11.80
N GLU A 321 6.31 -14.82 -11.16
CA GLU A 321 5.04 -15.22 -10.53
C GLU A 321 4.00 -15.67 -11.56
N ILE A 322 3.93 -15.01 -12.72
CA ILE A 322 3.07 -15.45 -13.84
C ILE A 322 3.55 -16.81 -14.38
N LEU A 323 4.85 -16.97 -14.61
CA LEU A 323 5.42 -18.22 -15.10
C LEU A 323 5.10 -19.36 -14.13
N LYS A 324 5.32 -19.16 -12.82
CA LYS A 324 4.95 -20.13 -11.77
C LYS A 324 3.47 -20.45 -11.75
N LYS A 325 2.60 -19.43 -11.89
CA LYS A 325 1.15 -19.63 -11.90
C LYS A 325 0.69 -20.55 -13.04
N HIS A 326 1.40 -20.54 -14.17
CA HIS A 326 1.08 -21.35 -15.34
C HIS A 326 2.01 -22.57 -15.53
N GLY A 327 2.87 -22.88 -14.55
CA GLY A 327 3.80 -24.02 -14.60
C GLY A 327 4.92 -23.87 -15.66
N MET A 328 5.21 -22.64 -16.06
CA MET A 328 6.19 -22.31 -17.10
C MET A 328 7.57 -21.92 -16.53
N GLU A 329 7.84 -22.12 -15.24
CA GLU A 329 9.13 -21.73 -14.65
C GLU A 329 10.34 -22.50 -15.23
N LYS A 330 10.10 -23.61 -15.92
CA LYS A 330 11.11 -24.42 -16.63
C LYS A 330 10.96 -24.37 -18.15
N GLY A 331 10.09 -23.49 -18.67
CA GLY A 331 9.92 -23.32 -20.10
C GLY A 331 11.22 -22.83 -20.72
N GLN A 332 11.77 -23.58 -21.67
CA GLN A 332 12.90 -23.12 -22.47
C GLN A 332 12.38 -22.10 -23.48
N SER A 333 13.09 -20.97 -23.63
CA SER A 333 12.85 -20.05 -24.74
C SER A 333 13.12 -20.81 -26.04
N ILE A 334 12.17 -20.77 -26.96
CA ILE A 334 12.32 -21.31 -28.32
C ILE A 334 13.32 -20.45 -29.09
#